data_AF-A0A973BS61-F1
#
_entry.id   AF-A0A973BS61-F1
#
_cell.length_a   1.000
_cell.length_b   1.000
_cell.length_c   1.000
_cell.angle_alpha   90.00
_cell.angle_beta   90.00
_cell.angle_gamma   90.00
#
_symmetry.space_group_name_H-M   'P 1'
#
loop_
_entity.id
_entity.type
_entity.pdbx_description
1 polymer ?
#
loop_
_entity_poly.entity_id
_entity_poly.type
_entity_poly.pdbx_seq_one_letter_code
_entity_poly.pdbx_strand_id
1 'polypeptide(L)'
;MKQFILMVTLLTSMLLIAPGAFAASSEVTWTDYKSYRDIDAGNENRKSFRERTFREFEKHFAKLAATLPEGQVLKIDVTDVDLAGDTNAAGIHRTRIVKQIYMPRMNFSYQLFDAEGKVIQADEAVVKDMNFMSGNSLKYRNKSLGYEKKMLDDWFDKTFKELLVKK
;
A
#
# COMPACT_ATOMS: atom_id res chain seq x y z
N MET A 1 20.53 15.54 68.73
CA MET A 1 20.41 16.34 67.50
C MET A 1 19.54 15.56 66.53
N LYS A 2 18.36 16.09 66.20
CA LYS A 2 17.34 15.46 65.35
C LYS A 2 17.73 15.63 63.88
N GLN A 3 17.65 14.57 63.09
CA GLN A 3 17.67 14.64 61.63
C GLN A 3 16.40 13.95 61.13
N PHE A 4 15.42 14.77 60.74
CA PHE A 4 14.23 14.35 60.02
C PHE A 4 14.59 14.30 58.53
N ILE A 5 14.36 13.17 57.85
CA ILE A 5 14.37 13.12 56.39
C ILE A 5 13.00 12.58 55.97
N LEU A 6 12.22 13.45 55.33
CA LEU A 6 10.90 13.17 54.77
C LEU A 6 11.02 12.11 53.67
N MET A 7 10.23 11.03 53.77
CA MET A 7 9.90 10.20 52.61
C MET A 7 8.86 10.94 51.76
N VAL A 8 9.27 11.35 50.55
CA VAL A 8 8.35 11.78 49.51
C VAL A 8 7.89 10.53 48.76
N THR A 9 6.69 10.04 49.07
CA THR A 9 6.00 9.03 48.25
C THR A 9 5.50 9.69 46.97
N LEU A 10 6.18 9.42 45.86
CA LEU A 10 5.77 9.83 44.52
C LEU A 10 4.61 8.94 44.07
N LEU A 11 3.39 9.48 44.14
CA LEU A 11 2.20 8.83 43.57
C LEU A 11 2.26 8.98 42.04
N THR A 12 2.85 8.01 41.35
CA THR A 12 2.80 7.94 39.89
C THR A 12 1.38 7.59 39.46
N SER A 13 0.62 8.62 39.06
CA SER A 13 -0.64 8.46 38.35
C SER A 13 -0.36 7.74 37.03
N MET A 14 -0.67 6.44 36.99
CA MET A 14 -0.60 5.62 35.79
C MET A 14 -1.77 6.05 34.90
N LEU A 15 -1.51 6.94 33.95
CA LEU A 15 -2.48 7.32 32.93
C LEU A 15 -2.73 6.06 32.09
N LEU A 16 -3.85 5.38 32.35
CA LEU A 16 -4.34 4.32 31.48
C LEU A 16 -4.69 4.97 30.13
N ILE A 17 -3.73 4.94 29.20
CA ILE A 17 -4.03 5.13 27.79
C ILE A 17 -4.89 3.92 27.43
N ALA A 18 -6.21 4.09 27.44
CA ALA A 18 -7.10 3.12 26.83
C ALA A 18 -6.64 2.96 25.37
N PRO A 19 -6.34 1.75 24.89
CA PRO A 19 -6.09 1.56 23.48
C PRO A 19 -7.38 1.91 22.76
N GLY A 20 -7.44 3.10 22.17
CA GLY A 20 -8.46 3.41 21.19
C GLY A 20 -8.26 2.42 20.05
N ALA A 21 -9.29 1.63 19.74
CA ALA A 21 -9.28 0.78 18.56
C ALA A 21 -9.16 1.69 17.34
N PHE A 22 -7.95 1.81 16.80
CA PHE A 22 -7.72 2.50 15.54
C PHE A 22 -8.21 1.60 14.41
N ALA A 23 -8.86 2.18 13.41
CA ALA A 23 -9.16 1.43 12.20
C ALA A 23 -7.85 0.87 11.62
N ALA A 24 -7.92 -0.32 11.05
CA ALA A 24 -6.77 -0.88 10.35
C ALA A 24 -6.30 0.09 9.25
N SER A 25 -5.01 0.27 9.13
CA SER A 25 -4.41 1.32 8.30
C SER A 25 -3.23 0.81 7.48
N SER A 26 -2.78 1.63 6.53
CA SER A 26 -1.59 1.34 5.73
C SER A 26 -0.63 2.50 5.71
N GLU A 27 0.66 2.21 5.71
CA GLU A 27 1.75 3.14 5.48
C GLU A 27 2.53 2.70 4.24
N VAL A 28 2.74 3.61 3.28
CA VAL A 28 3.44 3.29 2.03
C VAL A 28 4.70 4.15 1.92
N THR A 29 5.83 3.51 1.68
CA THR A 29 7.11 4.13 1.34
C THR A 29 7.42 3.86 -0.12
N TRP A 30 7.99 4.86 -0.80
CA TRP A 30 8.37 4.79 -2.22
C TRP A 30 9.89 4.84 -2.35
N THR A 31 10.55 3.71 -2.06
CA THR A 31 12.01 3.62 -2.09
C THR A 31 12.53 3.71 -3.51
N ASP A 32 13.53 4.57 -3.71
CA ASP A 32 14.22 4.79 -4.98
C ASP A 32 13.29 4.94 -6.20
N TYR A 33 12.20 5.70 -6.07
CA TYR A 33 11.20 5.82 -7.14
C TYR A 33 11.73 6.29 -8.52
N LYS A 34 12.95 6.83 -8.56
CA LYS A 34 13.59 7.28 -9.80
C LYS A 34 14.09 6.11 -10.65
N SER A 35 14.27 4.92 -10.07
CA SER A 35 14.71 3.71 -10.77
C SER A 35 13.56 2.79 -11.19
N TYR A 36 12.31 3.16 -10.90
CA TYR A 36 11.14 2.37 -11.28
C TYR A 36 11.03 2.19 -12.78
N ARG A 37 10.61 1.00 -13.19
CA ARG A 37 10.48 0.61 -14.61
C ARG A 37 9.52 1.49 -15.40
N ASP A 38 8.33 1.75 -14.85
CA ASP A 38 7.36 2.61 -15.50
C ASP A 38 6.48 3.38 -14.51
N ILE A 39 6.75 4.68 -14.46
CA ILE A 39 5.85 5.74 -13.98
C ILE A 39 5.85 6.90 -15.00
N ASP A 40 5.88 6.56 -16.30
CA ASP A 40 5.99 7.52 -17.39
C ASP A 40 4.67 8.24 -17.63
N ALA A 41 4.75 9.57 -17.59
CA ALA A 41 3.64 10.49 -17.75
C ALA A 41 3.21 10.67 -19.22
N GLY A 42 3.98 10.16 -20.18
CA GLY A 42 3.73 10.36 -21.59
C GLY A 42 3.85 11.84 -21.96
N ASN A 43 2.71 12.43 -22.37
CA ASN A 43 2.60 13.85 -22.69
C ASN A 43 2.22 14.73 -21.47
N GLU A 44 1.95 14.13 -20.31
CA GLU A 44 1.58 14.87 -19.09
C GLU A 44 2.79 15.40 -18.31
N ASN A 45 2.55 16.29 -17.35
CA ASN A 45 3.59 16.73 -16.42
C ASN A 45 4.08 15.56 -15.54
N ARG A 46 5.38 15.26 -15.61
CA ARG A 46 6.02 14.13 -14.89
C ARG A 46 5.81 14.15 -13.38
N LYS A 47 5.90 15.32 -12.73
CA LYS A 47 5.74 15.46 -11.28
C LYS A 47 4.28 15.20 -10.88
N SER A 48 3.34 15.85 -11.54
CA SER A 48 1.91 15.72 -11.25
C SER A 48 1.40 14.30 -11.49
N PHE A 49 1.84 13.66 -12.60
CA PHE A 49 1.51 12.27 -12.89
C PHE A 49 1.98 11.34 -11.77
N ARG A 50 3.26 11.41 -11.39
CA ARG A 50 3.83 10.59 -10.31
C ARG A 50 3.07 10.78 -8.99
N GLU A 51 2.88 12.02 -8.54
CA GLU A 51 2.19 12.31 -7.27
C GLU A 51 0.74 11.81 -7.27
N ARG A 52 0.06 11.88 -8.43
CA ARG A 52 -1.28 11.31 -8.58
C ARG A 52 -1.26 9.79 -8.55
N THR A 53 -0.31 9.15 -9.24
CA THR A 53 -0.14 7.70 -9.24
C THR A 53 0.11 7.17 -7.83
N PHE A 54 1.03 7.77 -7.09
CA PHE A 54 1.35 7.37 -5.71
C PHE A 54 0.16 7.50 -4.78
N ARG A 55 -0.52 8.66 -4.83
CA ARG A 55 -1.73 8.88 -4.04
C ARG A 55 -2.84 7.88 -4.36
N GLU A 56 -2.99 7.47 -5.62
CA GLU A 56 -4.00 6.48 -6.01
C GLU A 56 -3.67 5.08 -5.50
N PHE A 57 -2.39 4.72 -5.43
CA PHE A 57 -1.94 3.47 -4.79
C PHE A 57 -2.09 3.52 -3.27
N GLU A 58 -1.68 4.60 -2.62
CA GLU A 58 -1.84 4.80 -1.17
C GLU A 58 -3.31 4.69 -0.75
N LYS A 59 -4.22 5.33 -1.47
CA LYS A 59 -5.66 5.18 -1.26
C LYS A 59 -6.14 3.74 -1.42
N HIS A 60 -5.57 3.02 -2.39
CA HIS A 60 -5.95 1.64 -2.66
C HIS A 60 -5.47 0.71 -1.53
N PHE A 61 -4.22 0.85 -1.09
CA PHE A 61 -3.69 0.11 0.06
C PHE A 61 -4.45 0.44 1.34
N ALA A 62 -4.81 1.70 1.58
CA ALA A 62 -5.64 2.06 2.74
C ALA A 62 -7.02 1.39 2.69
N LYS A 63 -7.62 1.31 1.49
CA LYS A 63 -8.89 0.61 1.29
C LYS A 63 -8.77 -0.90 1.55
N LEU A 64 -7.67 -1.53 1.13
CA LEU A 64 -7.40 -2.93 1.40
C LEU A 64 -7.16 -3.17 2.89
N ALA A 65 -6.30 -2.35 3.52
CA ALA A 65 -6.00 -2.44 4.95
C ALA A 65 -7.25 -2.28 5.82
N ALA A 66 -8.23 -1.46 5.43
CA ALA A 66 -9.51 -1.34 6.14
C ALA A 66 -10.35 -2.63 6.21
N THR A 67 -9.94 -3.72 5.54
CA THR A 67 -10.55 -5.05 5.64
C THR A 67 -9.83 -5.99 6.61
N LEU A 68 -8.69 -5.55 7.14
CA LEU A 68 -7.96 -6.24 8.20
C LEU A 68 -8.62 -6.00 9.57
N PRO A 69 -8.34 -6.84 10.57
CA PRO A 69 -8.77 -6.62 11.95
C PRO A 69 -8.34 -5.26 12.48
N GLU A 70 -9.19 -4.65 13.32
CA GLU A 70 -8.92 -3.35 13.94
C GLU A 70 -7.58 -3.33 14.69
N GLY A 71 -6.94 -2.16 14.70
CA GLY A 71 -5.63 -1.94 15.32
C GLY A 71 -4.44 -2.39 14.47
N GLN A 72 -4.65 -3.18 13.41
CA GLN A 72 -3.55 -3.64 12.56
C GLN A 72 -3.01 -2.53 11.64
N VAL A 73 -1.70 -2.58 11.39
CA VAL A 73 -1.02 -1.64 10.48
C VAL A 73 -0.25 -2.41 9.43
N LEU A 74 -0.58 -2.18 8.16
CA LEU A 74 0.14 -2.73 7.01
C LEU A 74 1.16 -1.71 6.50
N LYS A 75 2.45 -1.97 6.73
CA LYS A 75 3.54 -1.18 6.16
C LYS A 75 4.00 -1.80 4.85
N ILE A 76 4.17 -0.98 3.83
CA ILE A 76 4.57 -1.39 2.49
C ILE A 76 5.73 -0.50 2.04
N ASP A 77 6.80 -1.10 1.58
CA ASP A 77 7.91 -0.39 0.95
C ASP A 77 8.02 -0.80 -0.52
N VAL A 78 7.55 0.09 -1.39
CA VAL A 78 7.54 -0.12 -2.83
C VAL A 78 8.93 0.16 -3.40
N THR A 79 9.46 -0.83 -4.12
CA THR A 79 10.80 -0.78 -4.71
C THR A 79 10.77 -0.74 -6.23
N ASP A 80 9.64 -1.05 -6.85
CA ASP A 80 9.47 -0.93 -8.30
C ASP A 80 8.00 -0.91 -8.72
N VAL A 81 7.70 -0.13 -9.77
CA VAL A 81 6.37 -0.04 -10.39
C VAL A 81 6.52 -0.13 -11.90
N ASP A 82 5.68 -0.95 -12.51
CA ASP A 82 5.53 -1.10 -13.96
C ASP A 82 4.03 -0.99 -14.28
N LEU A 83 3.60 0.15 -14.85
CA LEU A 83 2.18 0.39 -15.12
C LEU A 83 1.72 -0.40 -16.36
N ALA A 84 0.45 -0.76 -16.40
CA ALA A 84 -0.14 -1.36 -17.57
C ALA A 84 -0.05 -0.40 -18.78
N GLY A 85 0.35 -0.95 -19.92
CA GLY A 85 0.58 -0.20 -21.15
C GLY A 85 1.95 0.48 -21.24
N ASP A 86 2.20 1.13 -22.38
CA ASP A 86 3.46 1.80 -22.67
C ASP A 86 3.17 3.13 -23.41
N THR A 87 3.82 4.21 -22.98
CA THR A 87 3.68 5.54 -23.60
C THR A 87 4.55 5.68 -24.86
N ASN A 88 5.60 4.88 -25.01
CA ASN A 88 6.50 4.93 -26.16
C ASN A 88 5.92 4.19 -27.38
N ALA A 89 4.99 3.28 -27.15
CA ALA A 89 4.32 2.50 -28.20
C ALA A 89 3.50 3.35 -29.18
N ALA A 90 3.19 4.61 -28.84
CA ALA A 90 2.42 5.54 -29.66
C ALA A 90 3.29 6.52 -30.49
N GLY A 91 4.62 6.34 -30.48
CA GLY A 91 5.55 7.15 -31.27
C GLY A 91 5.64 8.60 -30.78
N ILE A 92 5.44 9.56 -31.68
CA ILE A 92 5.55 11.00 -31.38
C ILE A 92 4.50 11.44 -30.35
N HIS A 93 3.30 10.89 -30.43
CA HIS A 93 2.25 11.15 -29.46
C HIS A 93 2.42 10.16 -28.33
N ARG A 94 3.05 10.53 -27.22
CA ARG A 94 3.38 9.61 -26.10
C ARG A 94 2.16 9.21 -25.25
N THR A 95 1.07 8.82 -25.91
CA THR A 95 -0.16 8.33 -25.28
C THR A 95 0.05 6.89 -24.83
N ARG A 96 -0.38 6.56 -23.60
CA ARG A 96 -0.28 5.22 -23.05
C ARG A 96 -1.15 4.24 -23.83
N ILE A 97 -0.53 3.25 -24.47
CA ILE A 97 -1.21 2.17 -25.19
C ILE A 97 -1.17 0.91 -24.34
N VAL A 98 -2.34 0.36 -24.01
CA VAL A 98 -2.46 -0.89 -23.25
C VAL A 98 -2.55 -2.07 -24.21
N LYS A 99 -1.68 -3.07 -24.02
CA LYS A 99 -1.65 -4.35 -24.74
C LYS A 99 -1.26 -5.47 -23.78
N GLN A 100 -1.61 -6.71 -24.12
CA GLN A 100 -1.34 -7.89 -23.28
C GLN A 100 0.13 -8.03 -22.85
N ILE A 101 1.07 -7.60 -23.70
CA ILE A 101 2.52 -7.65 -23.43
C ILE A 101 2.98 -6.61 -22.40
N TYR A 102 2.22 -5.53 -22.20
CA TYR A 102 2.52 -4.44 -21.26
C TYR A 102 1.70 -4.63 -19.98
N MET A 103 1.99 -5.72 -19.28
CA MET A 103 1.29 -6.11 -18.05
C MET A 103 1.67 -5.20 -16.87
N PRO A 104 0.74 -4.94 -15.94
CA PRO A 104 1.09 -4.29 -14.70
C PRO A 104 1.99 -5.18 -13.85
N ARG A 105 2.92 -4.57 -13.12
CA ARG A 105 3.70 -5.21 -12.07
C ARG A 105 4.05 -4.22 -10.96
N MET A 106 4.17 -4.73 -9.74
CA MET A 106 4.77 -3.99 -8.63
C MET A 106 5.67 -4.93 -7.81
N ASN A 107 6.83 -4.41 -7.38
CA ASN A 107 7.68 -5.06 -6.39
C ASN A 107 7.69 -4.24 -5.10
N PHE A 108 7.56 -4.91 -3.97
CA PHE A 108 7.57 -4.27 -2.66
C PHE A 108 7.89 -5.29 -1.56
N SER A 109 8.35 -4.80 -0.41
CA SER A 109 8.29 -5.56 0.84
C SER A 109 7.10 -5.11 1.67
N TYR A 110 6.60 -5.96 2.55
CA TYR A 110 5.53 -5.58 3.47
C TYR A 110 5.71 -6.19 4.86
N GLN A 111 5.13 -5.51 5.85
CA GLN A 111 5.04 -5.95 7.23
C GLN A 111 3.65 -5.64 7.76
N LEU A 112 2.99 -6.64 8.35
CA LEU A 112 1.74 -6.49 9.05
C LEU A 112 2.00 -6.52 10.55
N PHE A 113 1.59 -5.47 11.24
CA PHE A 113 1.67 -5.32 12.69
C PHE A 113 0.30 -5.56 13.32
N ASP A 114 0.28 -6.22 14.48
CA ASP A 114 -0.91 -6.28 15.34
C ASP A 114 -1.15 -4.96 16.10
N ALA A 115 -2.23 -4.91 16.88
CA ALA A 115 -2.61 -3.73 17.66
C ALA A 115 -1.58 -3.37 18.74
N GLU A 116 -0.78 -4.33 19.18
CA GLU A 116 0.30 -4.18 20.15
C GLU A 116 1.63 -3.76 19.51
N GLY A 117 1.69 -3.64 18.18
CA GLY A 117 2.86 -3.23 17.42
C GLY A 117 3.88 -4.34 17.18
N LYS A 118 3.49 -5.61 17.30
CA LYS A 118 4.30 -6.77 16.95
C LYS A 118 4.05 -7.19 15.50
N VAL A 119 5.12 -7.54 14.79
CA VAL A 119 5.02 -8.08 13.43
C VAL A 119 4.40 -9.47 13.48
N ILE A 120 3.26 -9.65 12.80
CA ILE A 120 2.56 -10.94 12.67
C ILE A 120 2.77 -11.60 11.30
N GLN A 121 3.11 -10.82 10.27
CA GLN A 121 3.47 -11.33 8.95
C GLN A 121 4.38 -10.35 8.23
N ALA A 122 5.38 -10.83 7.49
CA ALA A 122 6.25 -10.01 6.66
C ALA A 122 6.81 -10.84 5.51
N ASP A 123 6.92 -10.25 4.32
CA ASP A 123 7.51 -10.90 3.15
C ASP A 123 7.89 -9.89 2.06
N GLU A 124 8.57 -10.35 1.02
CA GLU A 124 8.75 -9.65 -0.25
C GLU A 124 7.73 -10.13 -1.28
N ALA A 125 7.16 -9.20 -2.04
CA ALA A 125 6.15 -9.48 -3.05
C ALA A 125 6.58 -8.96 -4.43
N VAL A 126 6.51 -9.84 -5.42
CA VAL A 126 6.60 -9.51 -6.85
C VAL A 126 5.26 -9.85 -7.48
N VAL A 127 4.41 -8.84 -7.63
CA VAL A 127 3.04 -9.02 -8.11
C VAL A 127 2.94 -8.60 -9.57
N LYS A 128 2.39 -9.47 -10.42
CA LYS A 128 2.10 -9.21 -11.83
C LYS A 128 0.82 -9.90 -12.24
N ASP A 129 0.07 -9.31 -13.18
CA ASP A 129 -1.09 -9.96 -13.79
C ASP A 129 -0.86 -10.14 -15.29
N MET A 130 -0.42 -11.35 -15.68
CA MET A 130 -0.18 -11.70 -17.08
C MET A 130 -1.46 -11.79 -17.92
N ASN A 131 -2.63 -11.90 -17.29
CA ASN A 131 -3.93 -12.04 -17.92
C ASN A 131 -4.84 -10.82 -17.65
N PHE A 132 -4.24 -9.67 -17.36
CA PHE A 132 -4.94 -8.48 -16.86
C PHE A 132 -6.05 -7.95 -17.78
N MET A 133 -5.96 -8.17 -19.09
CA MET A 133 -7.00 -7.78 -20.05
C MET A 133 -8.14 -8.80 -20.18
N SER A 134 -7.94 -10.05 -19.72
CA SER A 134 -8.94 -11.12 -19.85
C SER A 134 -9.95 -11.15 -18.69
N GLY A 135 -9.66 -10.45 -17.60
CA GLY A 135 -10.53 -10.41 -16.42
C GLY A 135 -11.74 -9.51 -16.61
N ASN A 136 -12.95 -10.06 -16.43
CA ASN A 136 -14.22 -9.34 -16.52
C ASN A 136 -14.50 -8.47 -15.26
N SER A 137 -13.50 -7.75 -14.74
CA SER A 137 -13.66 -6.92 -13.53
C SER A 137 -14.28 -5.57 -13.87
N LEU A 138 -15.62 -5.52 -13.85
CA LEU A 138 -16.38 -4.27 -13.98
C LEU A 138 -16.05 -3.27 -12.85
N LYS A 139 -15.45 -3.72 -11.74
CA LYS A 139 -15.10 -2.94 -10.54
C LYS A 139 -14.25 -1.70 -10.88
N TYR A 140 -13.33 -1.81 -11.84
CA TYR A 140 -12.37 -0.75 -12.15
C TYR A 140 -12.37 -0.26 -13.60
N ARG A 141 -13.34 -0.69 -14.43
CA ARG A 141 -13.38 -0.41 -15.87
C ARG A 141 -13.17 1.06 -16.25
N ASN A 142 -13.63 1.99 -15.42
CA ASN A 142 -13.54 3.44 -15.64
C ASN A 142 -12.73 4.15 -14.53
N LYS A 143 -11.81 3.44 -13.87
CA LYS A 143 -10.99 3.98 -12.79
C LYS A 143 -9.53 4.06 -13.22
N SER A 144 -8.85 5.10 -12.75
CA SER A 144 -7.39 5.20 -12.82
C SER A 144 -6.75 3.96 -12.20
N LEU A 145 -5.69 3.47 -12.84
CA LEU A 145 -4.90 2.33 -12.37
C LEU A 145 -5.74 1.07 -12.14
N GLY A 146 -6.75 0.83 -12.98
CA GLY A 146 -7.73 -0.23 -12.75
C GLY A 146 -7.14 -1.64 -12.79
N TYR A 147 -6.14 -1.86 -13.65
CA TYR A 147 -5.47 -3.16 -13.77
C TYR A 147 -4.54 -3.41 -12.59
N GLU A 148 -3.81 -2.39 -12.16
CA GLU A 148 -2.92 -2.45 -11.01
C GLU A 148 -3.72 -2.65 -9.72
N LYS A 149 -4.85 -1.95 -9.56
CA LYS A 149 -5.75 -2.11 -8.41
C LYS A 149 -6.32 -3.52 -8.34
N LYS A 150 -6.75 -4.10 -9.47
CA LYS A 150 -7.19 -5.50 -9.52
C LYS A 150 -6.05 -6.45 -9.13
N MET A 151 -4.86 -6.26 -9.70
CA MET A 151 -3.70 -7.08 -9.40
C MET A 151 -3.35 -7.04 -7.90
N LEU A 152 -3.43 -5.87 -7.27
CA LEU A 152 -3.22 -5.70 -5.84
C LEU A 152 -4.35 -6.29 -4.99
N ASP A 153 -5.62 -6.23 -5.44
CA ASP A 153 -6.73 -6.94 -4.79
C ASP A 153 -6.44 -8.45 -4.75
N ASP A 154 -6.08 -9.04 -5.90
CA ASP A 154 -5.83 -10.48 -6.01
C ASP A 154 -4.64 -10.92 -5.12
N TRP A 155 -3.58 -10.11 -5.06
CA TRP A 155 -2.45 -10.35 -4.15
C TRP A 155 -2.87 -10.27 -2.68
N PHE A 156 -3.60 -9.22 -2.31
CA PHE A 156 -4.00 -8.96 -0.93
C PHE A 156 -4.93 -10.07 -0.42
N ASP A 157 -5.96 -10.42 -1.20
CA ASP A 157 -6.93 -11.47 -0.87
C ASP A 157 -6.23 -12.82 -0.71
N LYS A 158 -5.23 -13.13 -1.54
CA LYS A 158 -4.43 -14.35 -1.41
C LYS A 158 -3.54 -14.34 -0.17
N THR A 159 -2.93 -13.21 0.13
CA THR A 159 -1.90 -13.06 1.19
C THR A 159 -2.51 -13.04 2.59
N PHE A 160 -3.66 -12.40 2.74
CA PHE A 160 -4.30 -12.17 4.04
C PHE A 160 -5.61 -12.92 4.20
N LYS A 161 -5.91 -13.90 3.33
CA LYS A 161 -7.18 -14.64 3.28
C LYS A 161 -7.72 -15.08 4.65
N GLU A 162 -6.83 -15.59 5.52
CA GLU A 162 -7.18 -16.12 6.84
C GLU A 162 -7.38 -15.02 7.90
N LEU A 163 -6.92 -13.79 7.62
CA LEU A 163 -7.02 -12.63 8.49
C LEU A 163 -8.19 -11.70 8.12
N LEU A 164 -8.74 -11.81 6.91
CA LEU A 164 -9.82 -10.94 6.46
C LEU A 164 -11.06 -11.09 7.34
N VAL A 165 -11.59 -9.96 7.82
CA VAL A 165 -12.86 -9.94 8.54
C VAL A 165 -13.97 -10.26 7.53
N LYS A 166 -14.57 -11.45 7.66
CA LYS A 166 -15.76 -11.80 6.87
C LYS A 166 -16.87 -10.81 7.22
N LYS A 167 -17.30 -10.05 6.22
CA LYS A 167 -18.49 -9.19 6.32
C LYS A 167 -19.76 -10.00 6.42
#